data_AF-A0A3B4X110-F1
#
_entry.id   AF-A0A3B4X110-F1
#
_cell.length_a   1.000
_cell.length_b   1.000
_cell.length_c   1.000
_cell.angle_alpha   90.00
_cell.angle_beta   90.00
_cell.angle_gamma   90.00
#
_symmetry.space_group_name_H-M   'P 1'
#
loop_
_entity.id
_entity.type
_entity.pdbx_description
1 polymer ?
#
loop_
_entity_poly.entity_id
_entity_poly.type
_entity_poly.pdbx_seq_one_letter_code
_entity_poly.pdbx_strand_id
1 'polypeptide(L)'
;MVDACLVSAVMLAALLLCGLGAPVEIEPTNSPAGDTSGEEDGMPTAPLSGSQVWDLIINQLEEDGFQVTESSLVKYKISSLPAKCPSSNKEACLRWVAEGLETYVVLLKHVEKEYPNSSSLSEVGNNSQGLISQIKGEMGKPGKVKVLTSLQEEQLLQHVNNPDAFHRRMTTLSILQQLRQFLCDNRRKIRQVMMPKYYKQGTTKTQL
;
A
#
# COMPACT_ATOMS: atom_id res chain seq x y z
N MET A 1 40.18 -5.57 36.19
CA MET A 1 39.25 -4.43 36.05
C MET A 1 38.19 -4.90 35.08
N VAL A 2 37.09 -5.39 35.65
CA VAL A 2 36.06 -6.17 34.96
C VAL A 2 35.07 -5.24 34.28
N ASP A 3 34.73 -5.62 33.06
CA ASP A 3 34.06 -4.86 32.03
C ASP A 3 32.61 -4.50 32.41
N ALA A 4 32.30 -3.21 32.39
CA ALA A 4 30.99 -2.65 32.74
C ALA A 4 29.90 -2.91 31.67
N CYS A 5 30.20 -3.68 30.62
CA CYS A 5 29.29 -3.95 29.51
C CYS A 5 28.40 -5.20 29.70
N LEU A 6 28.46 -5.91 30.84
CA LEU A 6 27.79 -7.21 31.02
C LEU A 6 26.63 -7.25 32.04
N VAL A 7 26.06 -6.09 32.42
CA VAL A 7 25.00 -6.04 33.46
C VAL A 7 23.64 -5.56 32.93
N SER A 8 23.50 -5.20 31.64
CA SER A 8 22.23 -4.67 31.09
C SER A 8 21.42 -5.69 30.27
N ALA A 9 21.38 -6.97 30.67
CA ALA A 9 20.69 -8.03 29.93
C ALA A 9 19.73 -8.91 30.76
N VAL A 10 19.32 -8.51 31.98
CA VAL A 10 18.52 -9.40 32.86
C VAL A 10 17.18 -8.81 33.36
N MET A 11 16.79 -7.59 32.97
CA MET A 11 15.55 -6.97 33.50
C MET A 11 14.47 -6.66 32.44
N LEU A 12 14.25 -7.57 31.48
CA LEU A 12 13.15 -7.46 30.50
C LEU A 12 12.32 -8.75 30.35
N ALA A 13 12.35 -9.64 31.34
CA ALA A 13 11.60 -10.90 31.35
C ALA A 13 10.52 -10.98 32.46
N ALA A 14 9.91 -9.84 32.83
CA ALA A 14 8.97 -9.78 33.95
C ALA A 14 7.61 -9.11 33.67
N LEU A 15 7.24 -8.84 32.41
CA LEU A 15 5.96 -8.18 32.07
C LEU A 15 5.08 -8.95 31.07
N LEU A 16 5.26 -10.27 30.95
CA LEU A 16 4.44 -11.13 30.07
C LEU A 16 3.68 -12.24 30.79
N LEU A 17 3.23 -11.99 32.03
CA LEU A 17 2.39 -12.92 32.78
C LEU A 17 1.28 -12.21 33.57
N CYS A 18 0.35 -11.56 32.86
CA CYS A 18 -0.98 -11.27 33.37
C CYS A 18 -2.01 -11.71 32.31
N GLY A 19 -2.19 -13.02 32.20
CA GLY A 19 -3.10 -13.66 31.26
C GLY A 19 -3.41 -15.10 31.69
N LEU A 20 -4.05 -15.27 32.84
CA LEU A 20 -4.84 -16.45 33.19
C LEU A 20 -6.19 -15.91 33.68
N GLY A 21 -7.33 -16.16 33.04
CA GLY A 21 -7.76 -17.46 32.51
C GLY A 21 -8.47 -18.22 33.63
N ALA A 22 -9.55 -17.67 34.19
CA ALA A 22 -10.42 -18.36 35.12
C ALA A 22 -11.57 -19.05 34.35
N PRO A 23 -11.80 -20.36 34.51
CA PRO A 23 -12.97 -21.04 33.98
C PRO A 23 -14.13 -20.90 34.97
N VAL A 24 -15.22 -20.27 34.56
CA VAL A 24 -16.48 -20.28 35.32
C VAL A 24 -17.48 -21.13 34.56
N GLU A 25 -18.15 -21.98 35.35
CA GLU A 25 -19.03 -23.08 35.00
C GLU A 25 -20.11 -22.73 33.98
N ILE A 26 -20.42 -23.73 33.16
CA ILE A 26 -21.55 -23.75 32.24
C ILE A 26 -22.70 -24.43 32.99
N GLU A 27 -23.79 -23.71 33.23
CA GLU A 27 -25.11 -24.32 33.41
C GLU A 27 -26.16 -23.53 32.60
N PRO A 28 -27.08 -24.18 31.86
CA PRO A 28 -27.93 -23.52 30.90
C PRO A 28 -29.24 -23.07 31.56
N THR A 29 -29.69 -21.85 31.30
CA THR A 29 -31.09 -21.49 31.53
C THR A 29 -31.59 -20.51 30.46
N ASN A 30 -32.50 -21.05 29.66
CA ASN A 30 -33.53 -20.46 28.81
C ASN A 30 -33.56 -18.93 28.59
N SER A 31 -33.57 -18.59 27.30
CA SER A 31 -33.95 -17.29 26.72
C SER A 31 -35.35 -16.79 27.17
N PRO A 32 -35.70 -15.51 26.95
CA PRO A 32 -36.19 -15.12 25.63
C PRO A 32 -35.78 -13.71 25.14
N ALA A 33 -35.72 -13.60 23.82
CA ALA A 33 -36.03 -12.46 22.95
C ALA A 33 -35.75 -11.04 23.47
N GLY A 34 -34.75 -10.40 22.85
CA GLY A 34 -34.61 -8.94 22.82
C GLY A 34 -33.88 -8.57 21.53
N ASP A 35 -34.62 -7.96 20.59
CA ASP A 35 -34.11 -7.47 19.32
C ASP A 35 -33.05 -6.38 19.57
N THR A 36 -31.77 -6.73 19.52
CA THR A 36 -30.70 -5.75 19.36
C THR A 36 -30.34 -5.69 17.89
N SER A 37 -31.03 -4.79 17.18
CA SER A 37 -30.62 -4.23 15.90
C SER A 37 -29.22 -3.64 16.06
N GLY A 38 -28.21 -4.47 15.79
CA GLY A 38 -26.83 -4.05 15.62
C GLY A 38 -26.74 -3.30 14.29
N GLU A 39 -27.00 -2.01 14.32
CA GLU A 39 -26.41 -1.12 13.34
C GLU A 39 -24.90 -1.18 13.59
N GLU A 40 -24.20 -1.99 12.78
CA GLU A 40 -22.76 -1.84 12.63
C GLU A 40 -22.55 -0.44 12.06
N ASP A 41 -22.34 0.51 12.98
CA ASP A 41 -21.87 1.84 12.70
C ASP A 41 -20.48 1.67 12.10
N GLY A 42 -20.45 1.47 10.78
CA GLY A 42 -19.26 1.44 9.97
C GLY A 42 -18.58 2.77 10.17
N MET A 43 -17.56 2.77 11.03
CA MET A 43 -16.62 3.86 11.23
C MET A 43 -16.40 4.56 9.88
N PRO A 44 -16.65 5.87 9.76
CA PRO A 44 -16.48 6.55 8.49
C PRO A 44 -15.01 6.43 8.10
N THR A 45 -14.69 5.48 7.22
CA THR A 45 -13.37 5.41 6.59
C THR A 45 -13.16 6.75 5.93
N ALA A 46 -12.10 7.45 6.35
CA ALA A 46 -11.77 8.76 5.81
C ALA A 46 -11.82 8.69 4.28
N PRO A 47 -12.41 9.70 3.60
CA PRO A 47 -12.52 9.70 2.15
C PRO A 47 -11.16 9.40 1.52
N LEU A 48 -11.10 8.53 0.52
CA LEU A 48 -9.85 8.07 -0.11
C LEU A 48 -8.90 9.23 -0.49
N SER A 49 -9.45 10.40 -0.86
CA SER A 49 -8.69 11.61 -1.18
C SER A 49 -7.82 12.16 -0.04
N GLY A 50 -8.23 11.90 1.21
CA GLY A 50 -7.55 12.28 2.45
C GLY A 50 -6.99 11.09 3.24
N SER A 51 -6.99 9.89 2.65
CA SER A 51 -6.42 8.70 3.30
C SER A 51 -4.93 8.89 3.56
N GLN A 52 -4.51 8.62 4.80
CA GLN A 52 -3.10 8.67 5.20
C GLN A 52 -2.28 7.51 4.61
N VAL A 53 -2.93 6.46 4.12
CA VAL A 53 -2.25 5.26 3.57
C VAL A 53 -1.36 5.62 2.38
N TRP A 54 -1.74 6.61 1.59
CA TRP A 54 -0.87 7.11 0.52
C TRP A 54 0.47 7.64 1.05
N ASP A 55 0.41 8.45 2.11
CA ASP A 55 1.59 9.08 2.69
C ASP A 55 2.46 8.05 3.41
N LEU A 56 1.85 7.08 4.09
CA LEU A 56 2.58 5.96 4.69
C LEU A 56 3.44 5.23 3.67
N ILE A 57 2.87 4.80 2.54
CA ILE A 57 3.61 4.07 1.51
C ILE A 57 4.70 4.97 0.89
N ILE A 58 4.37 6.23 0.56
CA ILE A 58 5.32 7.15 -0.08
C ILE A 58 6.51 7.42 0.84
N ASN A 59 6.28 7.66 2.13
CA ASN A 59 7.34 7.95 3.09
C ASN A 59 8.21 6.72 3.36
N GLN A 60 7.63 5.53 3.48
CA GLN A 60 8.38 4.27 3.61
C GLN A 60 9.35 4.06 2.44
N LEU A 61 8.89 4.32 1.21
CA LEU A 61 9.73 4.25 0.02
C LEU A 61 10.86 5.31 -0.03
N GLU A 62 10.74 6.40 0.75
CA GLU A 62 11.76 7.46 0.84
C GLU A 62 12.80 7.21 1.95
N GLU A 63 12.34 6.73 3.12
CA GLU A 63 13.17 6.55 4.32
C GLU A 63 14.14 5.38 4.20
N ASP A 64 13.78 4.31 3.50
CA ASP A 64 14.62 3.12 3.34
C ASP A 64 15.82 3.32 2.38
N GLY A 65 16.08 4.54 1.94
CA GLY A 65 17.25 4.84 1.13
C GLY A 65 17.20 4.21 -0.27
N PHE A 66 16.02 3.83 -0.77
CA PHE A 66 15.81 3.45 -2.17
C PHE A 66 15.94 4.62 -3.15
N GLN A 67 16.42 5.77 -2.67
CA GLN A 67 16.65 6.96 -3.46
C GLN A 67 17.89 6.77 -4.35
N VAL A 68 17.63 6.62 -5.64
CA VAL A 68 18.65 6.66 -6.68
C VAL A 68 18.29 7.77 -7.66
N THR A 69 19.30 8.47 -8.18
CA THR A 69 19.09 9.51 -9.18
C THR A 69 18.38 8.93 -10.40
N GLU A 70 17.31 9.60 -10.85
CA GLU A 70 16.48 9.13 -11.97
C GLU A 70 17.32 8.88 -13.23
N SER A 71 18.37 9.68 -13.45
CA SER A 71 19.33 9.52 -14.55
C SER A 71 20.05 8.16 -14.56
N SER A 72 20.29 7.58 -13.38
CA SER A 72 20.96 6.28 -13.24
C SER A 72 20.01 5.10 -13.54
N LEU A 73 18.70 5.31 -13.38
CA LEU A 73 17.68 4.28 -13.55
C LEU A 73 16.96 4.32 -14.91
N VAL A 74 17.24 5.32 -15.76
CA VAL A 74 16.61 5.45 -17.10
C VAL A 74 16.69 4.15 -17.90
N LYS A 75 17.85 3.46 -17.87
CA LYS A 75 18.07 2.21 -18.62
C LYS A 75 17.29 1.01 -18.07
N TYR A 76 16.81 1.10 -16.83
CA TYR A 76 16.10 0.05 -16.10
C TYR A 76 14.60 0.31 -16.01
N LYS A 77 14.14 1.45 -16.53
CA LYS A 77 12.73 1.80 -16.55
C LYS A 77 11.94 0.80 -17.38
N ILE A 78 10.91 0.23 -16.76
CA ILE A 78 10.04 -0.75 -17.38
C ILE A 78 8.83 0.00 -17.97
N SER A 79 8.89 0.32 -19.26
CA SER A 79 7.87 1.16 -19.94
C SER A 79 6.45 0.59 -19.93
N SER A 80 6.29 -0.71 -19.72
CA SER A 80 4.99 -1.37 -19.64
C SER A 80 4.29 -1.18 -18.30
N LEU A 81 4.97 -0.63 -17.28
CA LEU A 81 4.37 -0.49 -15.96
C LEU A 81 3.29 0.60 -15.90
N PRO A 82 2.28 0.42 -15.03
CA PRO A 82 1.22 1.39 -14.85
C PRO A 82 1.77 2.78 -14.48
N ALA A 83 1.24 3.78 -15.17
CA ALA A 83 1.56 5.19 -14.97
C ALA A 83 0.33 5.97 -14.42
N LYS A 84 0.46 7.30 -14.38
CA LYS A 84 -0.63 8.22 -14.01
C LYS A 84 -1.91 7.92 -14.80
N CYS A 85 -3.04 7.87 -14.09
CA CYS A 85 -4.37 7.69 -14.67
C CYS A 85 -4.66 8.74 -15.76
N PRO A 86 -4.98 8.31 -17.00
CA PRO A 86 -5.27 9.23 -18.10
C PRO A 86 -6.69 9.80 -18.05
N SER A 87 -7.62 9.09 -17.40
CA SER A 87 -9.04 9.41 -17.38
C SER A 87 -9.37 10.58 -16.46
N SER A 88 -10.32 11.43 -16.86
CA SER A 88 -10.98 12.42 -15.97
C SER A 88 -12.24 11.86 -15.29
N ASN A 89 -12.74 10.71 -15.73
CA ASN A 89 -13.88 10.03 -15.12
C ASN A 89 -13.44 9.33 -13.81
N LYS A 90 -14.10 9.65 -12.69
CA LYS A 90 -13.80 9.11 -11.34
C LYS A 90 -13.70 7.58 -11.37
N GLU A 91 -14.75 6.91 -11.83
CA GLU A 91 -14.86 5.45 -11.80
C GLU A 91 -13.77 4.76 -12.64
N ALA A 92 -13.52 5.24 -13.86
CA ALA A 92 -12.46 4.71 -14.70
C ALA A 92 -11.06 4.97 -14.11
N CYS A 93 -10.87 6.11 -13.44
CA CYS A 93 -9.61 6.45 -12.81
C CYS A 93 -9.33 5.60 -11.57
N LEU A 94 -10.32 5.41 -10.70
CA LEU A 94 -10.21 4.52 -9.54
C LEU A 94 -9.87 3.09 -9.97
N ARG A 95 -10.56 2.56 -11.00
CA ARG A 95 -10.24 1.24 -11.56
C ARG A 95 -8.80 1.16 -12.05
N TRP A 96 -8.37 2.13 -12.87
CA TRP A 96 -7.00 2.18 -13.39
C TRP A 96 -5.96 2.15 -12.27
N VAL A 97 -6.20 2.90 -11.20
CA VAL A 97 -5.26 2.98 -10.08
C VAL A 97 -5.24 1.69 -9.28
N ALA A 98 -6.40 1.07 -9.03
CA ALA A 98 -6.47 -0.23 -8.36
C ALA A 98 -5.73 -1.32 -9.15
N GLU A 99 -6.01 -1.46 -10.44
CA GLU A 99 -5.33 -2.44 -11.33
C GLU A 99 -3.82 -2.17 -11.43
N GLY A 100 -3.44 -0.88 -11.43
CA GLY A 100 -2.04 -0.49 -11.40
C GLY A 100 -1.33 -0.92 -10.11
N LEU A 101 -1.98 -0.74 -8.96
CA LEU A 101 -1.46 -1.19 -7.67
C LEU A 101 -1.36 -2.72 -7.58
N GLU A 102 -2.35 -3.46 -8.09
CA GLU A 102 -2.28 -4.94 -8.17
C GLU A 102 -1.01 -5.39 -8.92
N THR A 103 -0.65 -4.69 -10.00
CA THR A 103 0.60 -4.94 -10.74
C THR A 103 1.84 -4.69 -9.88
N TYR A 104 1.88 -3.58 -9.15
CA TYR A 104 3.01 -3.27 -8.27
C TYR A 104 3.12 -4.21 -7.07
N VAL A 105 2.02 -4.65 -6.48
CA VAL A 105 2.04 -5.67 -5.39
C VAL A 105 2.73 -6.94 -5.88
N VAL A 106 2.40 -7.40 -7.09
CA VAL A 106 3.07 -8.58 -7.65
C VAL A 106 4.56 -8.34 -7.82
N LEU A 107 4.96 -7.18 -8.33
CA LEU A 107 6.37 -6.81 -8.45
C LEU A 107 7.09 -6.70 -7.11
N LEU A 108 6.42 -6.24 -6.05
CA LEU A 108 6.99 -6.18 -4.70
C LEU A 108 7.40 -7.57 -4.19
N LYS A 109 6.71 -8.65 -4.60
CA LYS A 109 7.16 -10.04 -4.32
C LYS A 109 8.55 -10.35 -4.89
N HIS A 110 8.95 -9.69 -5.99
CA HIS A 110 10.31 -9.79 -6.53
C HIS A 110 11.28 -8.93 -5.71
N VAL A 111 10.88 -7.70 -5.39
CA VAL A 111 11.69 -6.76 -4.62
C VAL A 111 12.04 -7.30 -3.24
N GLU A 112 11.09 -7.90 -2.53
CA GLU A 112 11.28 -8.53 -1.22
C GLU A 112 12.34 -9.64 -1.24
N LYS A 113 12.48 -10.39 -2.36
CA LYS A 113 13.49 -11.44 -2.50
C LYS A 113 14.91 -10.88 -2.57
N GLU A 114 15.09 -9.70 -3.15
CA GLU A 114 16.38 -9.01 -3.22
C GLU A 114 16.72 -8.29 -1.90
N TYR A 115 15.72 -8.09 -1.02
CA TYR A 115 15.85 -7.38 0.26
C TYR A 115 15.17 -8.13 1.41
N PRO A 116 15.57 -9.38 1.71
CA PRO A 116 14.85 -10.26 2.65
C PRO A 116 14.81 -9.74 4.10
N ASN A 117 15.68 -8.80 4.46
CA ASN A 117 15.74 -8.22 5.81
C ASN A 117 15.01 -6.88 5.94
N SER A 118 14.35 -6.39 4.88
CA SER A 118 13.59 -5.14 4.93
C SER A 118 12.15 -5.43 5.36
N SER A 119 11.83 -5.16 6.63
CA SER A 119 10.44 -5.23 7.13
C SER A 119 9.53 -4.21 6.44
N SER A 120 10.09 -3.04 6.09
CA SER A 120 9.35 -1.96 5.44
C SER A 120 8.79 -2.34 4.07
N LEU A 121 9.49 -3.17 3.27
CA LEU A 121 8.93 -3.62 1.98
C LEU A 121 7.66 -4.46 2.15
N SER A 122 7.60 -5.29 3.20
CA SER A 122 6.39 -6.05 3.53
C SER A 122 5.26 -5.11 3.96
N GLU A 123 5.57 -4.08 4.75
CA GLU A 123 4.60 -3.04 5.12
C GLU A 123 4.10 -2.26 3.91
N VAL A 124 4.98 -1.89 2.97
CA VAL A 124 4.61 -1.26 1.70
C VAL A 124 3.64 -2.15 0.90
N GLY A 125 3.89 -3.45 0.85
CA GLY A 125 2.98 -4.42 0.23
C GLY A 125 1.60 -4.47 0.91
N ASN A 126 1.58 -4.60 2.23
CA ASN A 126 0.36 -4.64 3.03
C ASN A 126 -0.46 -3.34 2.93
N ASN A 127 0.21 -2.19 3.04
CA ASN A 127 -0.40 -0.87 2.90
C ASN A 127 -0.94 -0.68 1.49
N SER A 128 -0.25 -1.17 0.46
CA SER A 128 -0.74 -1.15 -0.93
C SER A 128 -2.02 -1.96 -1.10
N GLN A 129 -2.11 -3.14 -0.47
CA GLN A 129 -3.35 -3.94 -0.44
C GLN A 129 -4.49 -3.25 0.31
N GLY A 130 -4.19 -2.60 1.44
CA GLY A 130 -5.14 -1.76 2.15
C GLY A 130 -5.66 -0.61 1.29
N LEU A 131 -4.76 0.04 0.53
CA LEU A 131 -5.12 1.12 -0.38
C LEU A 131 -6.00 0.63 -1.54
N ILE A 132 -5.70 -0.53 -2.14
CA ILE A 132 -6.56 -1.16 -3.16
C ILE A 132 -7.97 -1.38 -2.59
N SER A 133 -8.07 -1.86 -1.35
CA SER A 133 -9.35 -2.10 -0.68
C SER A 133 -10.14 -0.81 -0.46
N GLN A 134 -9.47 0.27 -0.03
CA GLN A 134 -10.09 1.60 0.07
C GLN A 134 -10.55 2.14 -1.29
N ILE A 135 -9.76 1.96 -2.34
CA ILE A 135 -10.16 2.34 -3.71
C ILE A 135 -11.39 1.57 -4.15
N LYS A 136 -11.43 0.25 -3.94
CA LYS A 136 -12.58 -0.60 -4.28
C LYS A 136 -13.83 -0.15 -3.50
N GLY A 137 -13.70 0.23 -2.23
CA GLY A 137 -14.82 0.78 -1.43
C GLY A 137 -15.42 2.08 -1.99
N GLU A 138 -14.63 2.90 -2.69
CA GLU A 138 -15.08 4.14 -3.32
C GLU A 138 -15.68 3.96 -4.72
N MET A 139 -15.53 2.78 -5.31
CA MET A 139 -16.01 2.48 -6.66
C MET A 139 -17.48 2.09 -6.64
N GLY A 140 -18.23 2.53 -7.65
CA GLY A 140 -19.60 2.05 -7.84
C GLY A 140 -19.67 0.59 -8.30
N LYS A 141 -18.60 0.07 -8.92
CA LYS A 141 -18.52 -1.31 -9.44
C LYS A 141 -17.16 -1.95 -9.10
N PRO A 142 -16.91 -2.32 -7.83
CA PRO A 142 -15.62 -2.86 -7.39
C PRO A 142 -15.22 -4.15 -8.11
N GLY A 143 -16.18 -5.02 -8.44
CA GLY A 143 -15.93 -6.27 -9.17
C GLY A 143 -15.43 -6.10 -10.61
N LYS A 144 -15.32 -4.86 -11.12
CA LYS A 144 -14.70 -4.58 -12.42
C LYS A 144 -13.18 -4.38 -12.35
N VAL A 145 -12.58 -4.32 -11.16
CA VAL A 145 -11.12 -4.27 -11.02
C VAL A 145 -10.57 -5.63 -11.43
N LYS A 146 -9.77 -5.66 -12.49
CA LYS A 146 -9.11 -6.89 -12.94
C LYS A 146 -7.97 -7.25 -11.97
N VAL A 147 -8.05 -8.44 -11.39
CA VAL A 147 -6.93 -9.07 -10.67
C VAL A 147 -6.09 -9.86 -11.68
N LEU A 148 -4.77 -9.83 -11.52
CA LEU A 148 -3.86 -10.62 -12.34
C LEU A 148 -4.08 -12.12 -12.06
N THR A 149 -4.15 -12.95 -13.11
CA THR A 149 -4.15 -14.40 -12.90
C THR A 149 -2.75 -14.89 -12.55
N SER A 150 -2.63 -16.07 -11.93
CA SER A 150 -1.32 -16.64 -11.57
C SER A 150 -0.34 -16.69 -12.75
N LEU A 151 -0.83 -16.99 -13.96
CA LEU A 151 -0.01 -16.97 -15.18
C LEU A 151 0.49 -15.56 -15.53
N GLN A 152 -0.37 -14.55 -15.41
CA GLN A 152 0.02 -13.16 -15.66
C GLN A 152 1.01 -12.66 -14.62
N GLU A 153 0.85 -13.05 -13.35
CA GLU A 153 1.83 -12.76 -12.31
C GLU A 153 3.19 -13.38 -12.63
N GLU A 154 3.21 -14.66 -13.02
CA GLU A 154 4.44 -15.35 -13.37
C GLU A 154 5.14 -14.70 -14.57
N GLN A 155 4.40 -14.37 -15.63
CA GLN A 155 4.93 -13.68 -16.80
C GLN A 155 5.53 -12.32 -16.46
N LEU A 156 4.86 -11.56 -15.59
CA LEU A 156 5.36 -10.26 -15.12
C LEU A 156 6.66 -10.42 -14.32
N LEU A 157 6.71 -11.41 -13.42
CA LEU A 157 7.90 -11.70 -12.61
C LEU A 157 9.07 -12.25 -13.44
N GLN A 158 8.80 -13.05 -14.47
CA GLN A 158 9.82 -13.53 -15.40
C GLN A 158 10.46 -12.37 -16.18
N HIS A 159 9.67 -11.36 -16.57
CA HIS A 159 10.16 -10.22 -17.36
C HIS A 159 11.16 -9.33 -16.60
N VAL A 160 11.07 -9.29 -15.27
CA VAL A 160 11.95 -8.47 -14.42
C VAL A 160 13.14 -9.26 -13.84
N ASN A 161 13.11 -10.59 -13.96
CA ASN A 161 14.17 -11.44 -13.46
C ASN A 161 15.43 -11.32 -14.34
N ASN A 162 16.61 -11.30 -13.71
CA ASN A 162 17.89 -11.23 -14.40
C ASN A 162 18.95 -12.09 -13.68
N PRO A 163 19.79 -12.86 -14.38
CA PRO A 163 20.85 -13.63 -13.72
C PRO A 163 21.93 -12.76 -13.06
N ASP A 164 22.15 -11.54 -13.56
CA ASP A 164 23.15 -10.61 -13.03
C ASP A 164 22.63 -9.84 -11.81
N ALA A 165 23.38 -9.89 -10.72
CA ALA A 165 22.99 -9.29 -9.44
C ALA A 165 22.91 -7.76 -9.48
N PHE A 166 23.79 -7.11 -10.26
CA PHE A 166 23.75 -5.66 -10.42
C PHE A 166 22.49 -5.24 -11.18
N HIS A 167 22.18 -5.91 -12.29
CA HIS A 167 20.96 -5.67 -13.06
C HIS A 167 19.70 -5.93 -12.24
N ARG A 168 19.63 -7.00 -11.43
CA ARG A 168 18.49 -7.24 -10.53
C ARG A 168 18.29 -6.09 -9.54
N ARG A 169 19.37 -5.67 -8.87
CA ARG A 169 19.31 -4.56 -7.90
C ARG A 169 18.83 -3.26 -8.55
N MET A 170 19.34 -2.93 -9.73
CA MET A 170 18.92 -1.73 -10.47
C MET A 170 17.47 -1.82 -10.94
N THR A 171 17.01 -2.98 -11.41
CA THR A 171 15.60 -3.22 -11.75
C THR A 171 14.69 -3.03 -10.54
N THR A 172 15.06 -3.59 -9.38
CA THR A 172 14.31 -3.44 -8.14
C THR A 172 14.20 -1.97 -7.72
N LEU A 173 15.31 -1.23 -7.74
CA LEU A 173 15.29 0.21 -7.45
C LEU A 173 14.42 0.98 -8.45
N SER A 174 14.44 0.61 -9.73
CA SER A 174 13.56 1.20 -10.75
C SER A 174 12.08 0.91 -10.49
N ILE A 175 11.73 -0.29 -10.05
CA ILE A 175 10.36 -0.66 -9.67
C ILE A 175 9.88 0.22 -8.51
N LEU A 176 10.68 0.33 -7.44
CA LEU A 176 10.34 1.14 -6.26
C LEU A 176 10.18 2.62 -6.61
N GLN A 177 11.08 3.16 -7.44
CA GLN A 177 10.98 4.54 -7.91
C GLN A 177 9.70 4.77 -8.74
N GLN A 178 9.38 3.86 -9.66
CA GLN A 178 8.18 3.95 -10.48
C GLN A 178 6.90 3.80 -9.65
N LEU A 179 6.89 2.93 -8.63
CA LEU A 179 5.79 2.82 -7.66
C LEU A 179 5.57 4.13 -6.92
N ARG A 180 6.64 4.75 -6.37
CA ARG A 180 6.55 6.03 -5.68
C ARG A 180 5.99 7.12 -6.61
N GLN A 181 6.48 7.20 -7.84
CA GLN A 181 5.99 8.17 -8.82
C GLN A 181 4.52 7.92 -9.17
N PHE A 182 4.14 6.67 -9.39
CA PHE A 182 2.76 6.25 -9.64
C PHE A 182 1.83 6.67 -8.50
N LEU A 183 2.22 6.44 -7.23
CA LEU A 183 1.45 6.84 -6.06
C LEU A 183 1.30 8.37 -5.97
N CYS A 184 2.41 9.10 -6.13
CA CYS A 184 2.41 10.57 -6.10
C CYS A 184 1.46 11.17 -7.15
N ASP A 185 1.56 10.70 -8.39
CA ASP A 185 0.78 11.21 -9.50
C ASP A 185 -0.70 10.87 -9.38
N ASN A 186 -1.01 9.63 -8.98
CA ASN A 186 -2.38 9.17 -8.88
C ASN A 186 -3.09 9.68 -7.64
N ARG A 187 -2.40 9.92 -6.52
CA ARG A 187 -2.96 10.64 -5.38
C ARG A 187 -3.47 12.03 -5.78
N ARG A 188 -2.64 12.80 -6.49
CA ARG A 188 -3.03 14.13 -7.00
C ARG A 188 -4.22 14.01 -7.96
N LYS A 189 -4.18 13.03 -8.88
CA LYS A 189 -5.25 12.81 -9.87
C LYS A 189 -6.57 12.40 -9.21
N ILE A 190 -6.55 11.51 -8.22
CA ILE A 190 -7.72 11.06 -7.46
C ILE A 190 -8.36 12.24 -6.73
N ARG A 191 -7.57 13.08 -6.06
CA ARG A 191 -8.09 14.32 -5.44
C ARG A 191 -8.80 15.21 -6.46
N GLN A 192 -8.22 15.38 -7.66
CA GLN A 192 -8.83 16.19 -8.73
C GLN A 192 -10.18 15.62 -9.21
N VAL A 193 -10.28 14.31 -9.43
CA VAL A 193 -11.52 13.69 -9.96
C VAL A 193 -12.58 13.48 -8.88
N MET A 194 -12.20 13.38 -7.61
CA MET A 194 -13.14 13.26 -6.47
C MET A 194 -13.64 14.64 -5.98
N MET A 195 -12.82 15.68 -6.07
CA MET A 195 -13.14 17.03 -5.60
C MET A 195 -13.14 18.09 -6.73
N PRO A 196 -13.89 17.90 -7.84
CA PRO A 196 -13.75 18.71 -9.05
C PRO A 196 -14.13 20.19 -8.85
N LYS A 197 -14.98 20.52 -7.87
CA LYS A 197 -15.43 21.90 -7.61
C LYS A 197 -14.33 22.78 -6.99
N TYR A 198 -13.42 22.21 -6.21
CA TYR A 198 -12.35 22.95 -5.53
C TYR A 198 -11.17 23.29 -6.45
N TYR A 199 -10.93 22.50 -7.50
CA TYR A 199 -9.83 22.73 -8.45
C TYR A 199 -10.18 23.70 -9.59
N LYS A 200 -11.46 23.97 -9.85
CA LYS A 200 -11.91 24.93 -10.87
C LYS A 200 -11.82 26.40 -10.44
N GLN A 201 -11.65 26.67 -9.14
CA GLN A 201 -11.57 28.05 -8.61
C GLN A 201 -10.18 28.70 -8.76
N GLY A 202 -9.15 27.95 -9.17
CA GLY A 202 -7.78 28.44 -9.30
C GLY A 202 -7.36 28.97 -10.68
N THR A 203 -8.25 28.99 -11.68
CA THR A 203 -7.87 29.29 -13.08
C THR A 203 -8.69 30.39 -13.77
N THR A 204 -9.44 31.20 -13.04
CA THR A 204 -10.07 32.40 -13.60
C THR A 204 -9.65 33.65 -12.85
N LYS A 205 -8.58 34.27 -13.36
CA LYS A 205 -8.17 35.69 -13.34
C LYS A 205 -6.82 35.68 -14.06
N THR A 206 -6.68 36.19 -15.28
CA THR A 206 -6.78 37.59 -15.64
C THR A 206 -6.97 37.71 -17.15
N GLN A 207 -8.02 38.40 -17.59
CA GLN A 207 -8.00 39.20 -18.81
C GLN A 207 -8.69 40.52 -18.50
N LEU A 208 -7.89 41.58 -18.49
CA LEU A 208 -8.23 42.97 -18.75
C LEU A 208 -6.92 43.66 -19.14
#